data_AF-A0A2P7TFI9-F1
#
_entry.id   AF-A0A2P7TFI9-F1
#
_cell.length_a   1.000
_cell.length_b   1.000
_cell.length_c   1.000
_cell.angle_alpha   90.00
_cell.angle_beta   90.00
_cell.angle_gamma   90.00
#
_symmetry.space_group_name_H-M   'P 1'
#
loop_
_entity.id
_entity.type
_entity.pdbx_description
1 polymer ?
#
loop_
_entity_poly.entity_id
_entity_poly.type
_entity_poly.pdbx_seq_one_letter_code
_entity_poly.pdbx_strand_id
1 'polypeptide(L)'
;LYRKQGGNWVPQADNYNGVLPAEPDMSGYVIGSNGLRYAPQGGLRISATDMAKINIMLLNNGNFNGTSLLEEATALLMKTVQWTFNGTNGNNYYNLFNSWGLGLQRTTNTADADIVCPGVPMWGHAGEAYGLVSDSYFSDDDETGIVFITNGCGVGYTTPANSAYYEVEAEVFNAVCTQLPFLEVTPPVGIVPDAAQNNNSTKLTVQHLPNGWQVSNLSAQPVLAVLLDLNGKTAGSFTLAHGSTQIMNNKELPEGIYLLNLKAAEQITCVKLVKF
;
A
#
# COMPACT_ATOMS: atom_id res chain seq x y z
N LEU A 1 0.65 -17.31 9.73
CA LEU A 1 0.31 -16.07 10.49
C LEU A 1 0.85 -16.21 11.91
N TYR A 2 1.46 -15.17 12.48
CA TYR A 2 2.22 -15.28 13.72
C TYR A 2 1.86 -14.20 14.74
N ARG A 3 2.00 -14.55 16.02
CA ARG A 3 2.02 -13.58 17.13
C ARG A 3 3.30 -13.81 17.94
N LYS A 4 3.88 -12.73 18.47
CA LYS A 4 5.02 -12.85 19.38
C LYS A 4 4.50 -13.02 20.81
N GLN A 5 4.74 -14.19 21.41
CA GLN A 5 4.31 -14.53 22.76
C GLN A 5 5.54 -14.94 23.58
N GLY A 6 5.75 -14.29 24.74
CA GLY A 6 6.92 -14.56 25.59
C GLY A 6 8.27 -14.38 24.85
N GLY A 7 8.34 -13.47 23.88
CA GLY A 7 9.53 -13.23 23.06
C GLY A 7 9.66 -14.14 21.83
N ASN A 8 8.83 -15.17 21.68
CA ASN A 8 8.91 -16.15 20.59
C ASN A 8 7.79 -15.95 19.56
N TRP A 9 8.10 -16.14 18.28
CA TRP A 9 7.08 -16.17 17.23
C TRP A 9 6.31 -17.49 17.27
N VAL A 10 5.01 -17.40 17.54
CA VAL A 10 4.12 -18.54 17.64
C VAL A 10 3.12 -18.50 16.48
N PRO A 11 3.07 -19.54 15.64
CA PRO A 11 2.07 -19.60 14.58
C PRO A 11 0.66 -19.67 15.18
N GLN A 12 -0.28 -18.94 14.57
CA GLN A 12 -1.67 -18.88 15.01
C GLN A 12 -2.63 -19.64 14.09
N ALA A 13 -2.31 -19.66 12.78
CA ALA A 13 -3.07 -20.33 11.75
C ALA A 13 -2.12 -20.78 10.62
N ASP A 14 -2.57 -21.77 9.86
CA ASP A 14 -1.91 -22.32 8.67
C ASP A 14 -0.50 -22.88 8.88
N ASN A 15 -0.20 -23.36 10.09
CA ASN A 15 1.07 -24.01 10.39
C ASN A 15 1.05 -25.50 10.02
N TYR A 16 1.10 -25.77 8.73
CA TYR A 16 1.10 -27.14 8.21
C TYR A 16 2.50 -27.74 8.00
N ASN A 17 3.53 -27.13 8.61
CA ASN A 17 4.93 -27.62 8.55
C ASN A 17 5.43 -27.88 7.11
N GLY A 18 5.04 -27.02 6.15
CA GLY A 18 5.43 -27.13 4.74
C GLY A 18 4.60 -28.11 3.91
N VAL A 19 3.57 -28.75 4.47
CA VAL A 19 2.66 -29.65 3.76
C VAL A 19 1.34 -28.94 3.52
N LEU A 20 0.91 -28.78 2.27
CA LEU A 20 -0.41 -28.20 2.00
C LEU A 20 -1.52 -29.13 2.55
N PRO A 21 -2.53 -28.62 3.27
CA PRO A 21 -3.67 -29.44 3.66
C PRO A 21 -4.42 -29.93 2.42
N ALA A 22 -5.06 -31.10 2.55
CA ALA A 22 -5.94 -31.59 1.49
C ALA A 22 -7.09 -30.60 1.26
N GLU A 23 -7.49 -30.46 -0.01
CA GLU A 23 -8.65 -29.65 -0.35
C GLU A 23 -9.92 -30.22 0.29
N PRO A 24 -10.83 -29.37 0.82
CA PRO A 24 -12.12 -29.84 1.33
C PRO A 24 -12.93 -30.53 0.22
N ASP A 25 -13.55 -31.67 0.52
CA ASP A 25 -14.46 -32.32 -0.42
C ASP A 25 -15.76 -31.52 -0.58
N MET A 26 -15.94 -30.89 -1.74
CA MET A 26 -17.10 -30.04 -2.03
C MET A 26 -18.18 -30.74 -2.86
N SER A 27 -18.04 -32.04 -3.15
CA SER A 27 -18.94 -32.78 -4.07
C SER A 27 -20.42 -32.76 -3.66
N GLY A 28 -20.72 -32.68 -2.36
CA GLY A 28 -22.08 -32.56 -1.81
C GLY A 28 -22.52 -31.14 -1.48
N TYR A 29 -21.74 -30.10 -1.82
CA TYR A 29 -22.10 -28.72 -1.49
C TYR A 29 -23.19 -28.19 -2.42
N VAL A 30 -24.27 -27.67 -1.84
CA VAL A 30 -25.30 -26.92 -2.56
C VAL A 30 -25.04 -25.43 -2.38
N ILE A 31 -24.90 -24.69 -3.47
CA ILE A 31 -24.65 -23.24 -3.43
C ILE A 31 -25.76 -22.55 -2.62
N GLY A 32 -25.35 -21.69 -1.68
CA GLY A 32 -26.25 -20.97 -0.78
C GLY A 32 -26.72 -21.76 0.44
N SER A 33 -26.41 -23.06 0.56
CA SER A 33 -26.86 -23.86 1.70
C SER A 33 -26.04 -23.61 2.98
N ASN A 34 -24.75 -23.31 2.84
CA ASN A 34 -23.87 -22.96 3.96
C ASN A 34 -22.65 -22.16 3.49
N GLY A 35 -22.71 -20.84 3.63
CA GLY A 35 -21.60 -19.95 3.27
C GLY A 35 -20.35 -20.14 4.13
N LEU A 36 -20.48 -20.60 5.38
CA LEU A 36 -19.33 -20.75 6.30
C LEU A 36 -18.29 -21.76 5.80
N ARG A 37 -18.68 -22.65 4.88
CA ARG A 37 -17.78 -23.65 4.30
C ARG A 37 -16.62 -23.03 3.51
N TYR A 38 -16.76 -21.79 3.04
CA TYR A 38 -15.71 -21.03 2.37
C TYR A 38 -15.05 -19.98 3.28
N ALA A 39 -15.44 -19.93 4.56
CA ALA A 39 -14.99 -18.94 5.53
C ALA A 39 -14.98 -17.49 4.98
N PRO A 40 -16.10 -16.98 4.41
CA PRO A 40 -16.13 -15.70 3.71
C PRO A 40 -15.75 -14.49 4.59
N GLN A 41 -15.86 -14.61 5.91
CA GLN A 41 -15.53 -13.55 6.86
C GLN A 41 -14.02 -13.35 7.13
N GLY A 42 -13.14 -14.23 6.66
CA GLY A 42 -11.69 -14.17 6.98
C GLY A 42 -10.85 -15.36 6.51
N GLY A 43 -11.39 -16.16 5.60
CA GLY A 43 -10.82 -17.39 5.08
C GLY A 43 -9.92 -17.20 3.85
N LEU A 44 -9.98 -16.05 3.20
CA LEU A 44 -9.25 -15.79 1.96
C LEU A 44 -7.74 -15.87 2.18
N ARG A 45 -7.04 -16.66 1.36
CA ARG A 45 -5.58 -16.66 1.24
C ARG A 45 -5.24 -16.11 -0.15
N ILE A 46 -4.59 -14.96 -0.19
CA ILE A 46 -4.30 -14.24 -1.43
C ILE A 46 -2.97 -13.48 -1.29
N SER A 47 -2.24 -13.30 -2.40
CA SER A 47 -1.07 -12.42 -2.43
C SER A 47 -1.50 -10.95 -2.54
N ALA A 48 -0.63 -10.01 -2.13
CA ALA A 48 -0.93 -8.59 -2.29
C ALA A 48 -1.16 -8.21 -3.77
N THR A 49 -0.36 -8.79 -4.68
CA THR A 49 -0.48 -8.58 -6.12
C THR A 49 -1.80 -9.11 -6.68
N ASP A 50 -2.26 -10.28 -6.23
CA ASP A 50 -3.54 -10.83 -6.68
C ASP A 50 -4.72 -10.05 -6.09
N MET A 51 -4.62 -9.56 -4.86
CA MET A 51 -5.63 -8.67 -4.28
C MET A 51 -5.71 -7.34 -5.06
N ALA A 52 -4.57 -6.80 -5.50
CA ALA A 52 -4.55 -5.61 -6.35
C ALA A 52 -5.29 -5.83 -7.69
N LYS A 53 -5.28 -7.05 -8.25
CA LYS A 53 -6.08 -7.37 -9.45
C LYS A 53 -7.59 -7.27 -9.17
N ILE A 54 -8.03 -7.66 -7.97
CA ILE A 54 -9.44 -7.49 -7.54
C ILE A 54 -9.78 -6.00 -7.45
N ASN A 55 -8.90 -5.19 -6.84
CA ASN A 55 -9.09 -3.74 -6.77
C ASN A 55 -9.17 -3.13 -8.18
N ILE A 56 -8.25 -3.48 -9.09
CA ILE A 56 -8.27 -3.01 -10.48
C ILE A 56 -9.56 -3.43 -11.20
N MET A 57 -10.05 -4.65 -10.95
CA MET A 57 -11.33 -5.12 -11.51
C MET A 57 -12.51 -4.27 -11.03
N LEU A 58 -12.57 -3.96 -9.73
CA LEU A 58 -13.64 -3.14 -9.15
C LEU A 58 -13.54 -1.66 -9.57
N LEU A 59 -12.32 -1.13 -9.68
CA LEU A 59 -12.03 0.21 -10.20
C LEU A 59 -12.51 0.34 -11.65
N ASN A 60 -12.23 -0.68 -12.47
CA ASN A 60 -12.73 -0.78 -13.85
C ASN A 60 -14.15 -1.34 -13.95
N ASN A 61 -14.97 -1.14 -12.92
CA ASN A 61 -16.39 -1.49 -12.86
C ASN A 61 -16.70 -2.93 -13.34
N GLY A 62 -15.96 -3.92 -12.87
CA GLY A 62 -16.21 -5.32 -13.21
C GLY A 62 -15.30 -5.88 -14.30
N ASN A 63 -14.45 -5.06 -14.93
CA ASN A 63 -13.56 -5.49 -16.01
C ASN A 63 -12.11 -5.68 -15.55
N PHE A 64 -11.48 -6.78 -15.95
CA PHE A 64 -10.04 -6.96 -15.77
C PHE A 64 -9.42 -7.44 -17.08
N ASN A 65 -8.43 -6.70 -17.61
CA ASN A 65 -7.73 -7.02 -18.86
C ASN A 65 -8.68 -7.35 -20.04
N GLY A 66 -9.74 -6.56 -20.22
CA GLY A 66 -10.72 -6.75 -21.28
C GLY A 66 -11.76 -7.85 -21.01
N THR A 67 -11.66 -8.57 -19.89
CA THR A 67 -12.64 -9.58 -19.48
C THR A 67 -13.61 -8.99 -18.47
N SER A 68 -14.92 -8.99 -18.79
CA SER A 68 -15.97 -8.62 -17.85
C SER A 68 -16.26 -9.80 -16.92
N LEU A 69 -15.92 -9.65 -15.65
CA LEU A 69 -16.17 -10.62 -14.58
C LEU A 69 -17.45 -10.31 -13.81
N LEU A 70 -17.80 -9.02 -13.72
CA LEU A 70 -19.09 -8.53 -13.24
C LEU A 70 -19.72 -7.63 -14.30
N GLU A 71 -21.05 -7.58 -14.32
CA GLU A 71 -21.76 -6.52 -15.02
C GLU A 71 -21.39 -5.16 -14.39
N GLU A 72 -21.21 -4.14 -15.22
CA GLU A 72 -20.87 -2.79 -14.78
C GLU A 72 -21.83 -2.26 -13.72
N ALA A 73 -23.13 -2.42 -13.96
CA ALA A 73 -24.17 -2.01 -13.01
C ALA A 73 -24.06 -2.71 -11.64
N THR A 74 -23.57 -3.95 -11.61
CA THR A 74 -23.36 -4.71 -10.37
C THR A 74 -22.16 -4.19 -9.61
N ALA A 75 -21.03 -3.93 -10.30
CA ALA A 75 -19.84 -3.35 -9.67
C ALA A 75 -20.12 -1.94 -9.10
N LEU A 76 -20.88 -1.11 -9.82
CA LEU A 76 -21.32 0.20 -9.34
C LEU A 76 -22.26 0.09 -8.14
N LEU A 77 -23.18 -0.88 -8.14
CA LEU A 77 -24.05 -1.14 -7.00
C LEU A 77 -23.26 -1.54 -5.75
N MET A 78 -22.21 -2.35 -5.89
CA MET A 78 -21.32 -2.70 -4.78
C MET A 78 -20.65 -1.47 -4.17
N LYS A 79 -20.28 -0.49 -5.00
CA LYS A 79 -19.69 0.80 -4.64
C LYS A 79 -20.73 1.91 -4.42
N THR A 80 -21.98 1.57 -4.13
CA THR A 80 -23.01 2.53 -3.74
C THR A 80 -23.20 2.48 -2.23
N VAL A 81 -23.16 3.63 -1.56
CA VAL A 81 -23.35 3.73 -0.10
C VAL A 81 -24.74 3.19 0.30
N GLN A 82 -24.74 2.13 1.10
CA GLN A 82 -25.93 1.50 1.67
C GLN A 82 -26.14 1.90 3.14
N TRP A 83 -25.06 2.28 3.82
CA TRP A 83 -25.10 2.69 5.22
C TRP A 83 -24.03 3.74 5.51
N THR A 84 -24.38 4.71 6.35
CA THR A 84 -23.47 5.70 6.93
C THR A 84 -23.79 5.83 8.40
N PHE A 85 -22.77 5.78 9.26
CA PHE A 85 -22.95 5.95 10.69
C PHE A 85 -23.48 7.34 11.00
N ASN A 86 -24.52 7.42 11.83
CA ASN A 86 -25.16 8.68 12.23
C ASN A 86 -25.06 8.94 13.74
N GLY A 87 -24.19 8.21 14.45
CA GLY A 87 -24.04 8.26 15.90
C GLY A 87 -24.89 7.25 16.67
N THR A 88 -25.92 6.66 16.06
CA THR A 88 -26.86 5.75 16.77
C THR A 88 -27.30 4.52 15.98
N ASN A 89 -27.08 4.47 14.67
CA ASN A 89 -27.57 3.43 13.76
C ASN A 89 -26.61 2.23 13.58
N GLY A 90 -25.76 1.95 14.57
CA GLY A 90 -24.86 0.79 14.56
C GLY A 90 -23.66 0.92 15.50
N ASN A 91 -22.75 -0.05 15.40
CA ASN A 91 -21.42 0.00 15.99
C ASN A 91 -20.43 0.14 14.84
N ASN A 92 -19.70 1.26 14.79
CA ASN A 92 -18.72 1.58 13.75
C ASN A 92 -17.31 1.08 14.11
N TYR A 93 -17.17 0.21 15.11
CA TYR A 93 -15.92 -0.40 15.57
C TYR A 93 -14.84 0.65 15.87
N TYR A 94 -15.03 1.43 16.93
CA TYR A 94 -14.08 2.45 17.36
C TYR A 94 -13.71 3.43 16.22
N ASN A 95 -14.71 3.85 15.43
CA ASN A 95 -14.57 4.72 14.26
C ASN A 95 -13.83 4.13 13.05
N LEU A 96 -13.51 2.84 13.02
CA LEU A 96 -12.89 2.22 11.84
C LEU A 96 -13.85 2.13 10.65
N PHE A 97 -15.15 1.90 10.87
CA PHE A 97 -16.12 1.63 9.80
C PHE A 97 -17.31 2.60 9.83
N ASN A 98 -17.20 3.75 9.17
CA ASN A 98 -18.24 4.79 9.19
C ASN A 98 -19.18 4.78 7.99
N SER A 99 -18.85 4.07 6.91
CA SER A 99 -19.73 3.93 5.74
C SER A 99 -19.48 2.61 5.01
N TRP A 100 -20.56 2.04 4.45
CA TRP A 100 -20.56 0.74 3.77
C TRP A 100 -21.32 0.80 2.46
N GLY A 101 -20.77 0.13 1.45
CA GLY A 101 -21.48 -0.36 0.27
C GLY A 101 -21.91 -1.83 0.46
N LEU A 102 -21.92 -2.62 -0.61
CA LEU A 102 -22.19 -4.07 -0.51
C LEU A 102 -20.86 -4.83 -0.40
N GLY A 103 -20.48 -5.18 0.83
CA GLY A 103 -19.25 -5.92 1.12
C GLY A 103 -17.96 -5.10 1.02
N LEU A 104 -18.07 -3.79 0.80
CA LEU A 104 -16.95 -2.85 0.76
C LEU A 104 -17.20 -1.72 1.75
N GLN A 105 -16.21 -1.43 2.59
CA GLN A 105 -16.17 -0.20 3.36
C GLN A 105 -15.94 0.96 2.41
N ARG A 106 -16.58 2.10 2.70
CA ARG A 106 -16.17 3.41 2.15
C ARG A 106 -15.53 4.22 3.27
N THR A 107 -14.29 4.63 3.11
CA THR A 107 -13.68 5.55 4.08
C THR A 107 -14.36 6.91 4.00
N THR A 108 -14.65 7.52 5.16
CA THR A 108 -15.32 8.82 5.22
C THR A 108 -14.33 9.98 5.32
N ASN A 109 -13.04 9.69 5.47
CA ASN A 109 -12.00 10.70 5.74
C ASN A 109 -12.32 11.53 6.99
N THR A 110 -12.99 10.91 7.97
CA THR A 110 -13.29 11.56 9.23
C THR A 110 -11.99 11.72 10.03
N ALA A 111 -11.77 12.91 10.60
CA ALA A 111 -10.61 13.17 11.43
C ALA A 111 -10.52 12.14 12.56
N ASP A 112 -9.30 11.68 12.83
CA ASP A 112 -8.98 10.70 13.86
C ASP A 112 -9.68 9.32 13.69
N ALA A 113 -10.11 9.00 12.48
CA ALA A 113 -10.88 7.80 12.16
C ALA A 113 -10.28 7.03 10.97
N ASP A 114 -11.07 6.85 9.90
CA ASP A 114 -10.81 5.91 8.81
C ASP A 114 -10.08 6.55 7.61
N ILE A 115 -9.09 7.42 7.87
CA ILE A 115 -8.27 8.04 6.81
C ILE A 115 -7.21 7.05 6.30
N VAL A 116 -7.32 6.66 5.03
CA VAL A 116 -6.26 5.95 4.29
C VAL A 116 -5.42 6.98 3.53
N CYS A 117 -5.97 7.54 2.45
CA CYS A 117 -5.38 8.70 1.78
C CYS A 117 -6.11 9.99 2.21
N PRO A 118 -5.42 11.01 2.75
CA PRO A 118 -6.04 12.26 3.17
C PRO A 118 -6.79 12.97 2.04
N GLY A 119 -8.08 13.26 2.27
CA GLY A 119 -8.94 13.95 1.31
C GLY A 119 -9.52 13.05 0.21
N VAL A 120 -9.16 11.76 0.18
CA VAL A 120 -9.57 10.80 -0.85
C VAL A 120 -10.41 9.69 -0.21
N PRO A 121 -11.75 9.71 -0.36
CA PRO A 121 -12.59 8.58 0.02
C PRO A 121 -12.22 7.35 -0.81
N MET A 122 -12.07 6.21 -0.16
CA MET A 122 -11.63 4.96 -0.79
C MET A 122 -12.64 3.84 -0.48
N TRP A 123 -12.77 2.92 -1.43
CA TRP A 123 -13.49 1.67 -1.29
C TRP A 123 -12.53 0.55 -0.92
N GLY A 124 -12.92 -0.34 -0.02
CA GLY A 124 -12.01 -1.39 0.41
C GLY A 124 -12.44 -2.11 1.68
N HIS A 125 -11.46 -2.62 2.41
CA HIS A 125 -11.66 -3.23 3.73
C HIS A 125 -10.33 -3.43 4.48
N ALA A 126 -10.33 -3.17 5.79
CA ALA A 126 -9.27 -3.57 6.72
C ALA A 126 -9.47 -4.99 7.23
N GLY A 127 -8.40 -5.75 7.40
CA GLY A 127 -8.42 -7.16 7.79
C GLY A 127 -7.49 -7.44 8.96
N GLU A 128 -8.04 -8.00 10.03
CA GLU A 128 -7.28 -8.43 11.22
C GLU A 128 -7.65 -9.87 11.56
N ALA A 129 -6.68 -10.80 11.52
CA ALA A 129 -6.93 -12.20 11.87
C ALA A 129 -5.66 -12.95 12.24
N TYR A 130 -5.64 -13.67 13.37
CA TYR A 130 -4.56 -14.60 13.71
C TYR A 130 -3.14 -13.97 13.69
N GLY A 131 -3.03 -12.66 13.98
CA GLY A 131 -1.78 -11.90 13.92
C GLY A 131 -1.51 -11.20 12.57
N LEU A 132 -2.32 -11.50 11.54
CA LEU A 132 -2.42 -10.70 10.31
C LEU A 132 -2.96 -9.31 10.63
N VAL A 133 -2.35 -8.31 10.00
CA VAL A 133 -2.96 -7.00 9.73
C VAL A 133 -2.80 -6.75 8.23
N SER A 134 -3.87 -6.31 7.58
CA SER A 134 -3.91 -6.17 6.14
C SER A 134 -4.97 -5.18 5.71
N ASP A 135 -4.75 -4.55 4.57
CA ASP A 135 -5.66 -3.56 4.01
C ASP A 135 -5.74 -3.72 2.51
N SER A 136 -6.90 -3.43 1.96
CA SER A 136 -7.08 -3.30 0.52
C SER A 136 -8.04 -2.16 0.26
N TYR A 137 -7.53 -1.07 -0.31
CA TYR A 137 -8.31 0.12 -0.63
C TYR A 137 -8.01 0.62 -2.03
N PHE A 138 -9.00 1.23 -2.69
CA PHE A 138 -8.87 1.89 -3.98
C PHE A 138 -9.83 3.08 -4.10
N SER A 139 -9.50 4.05 -4.95
CA SER A 139 -10.32 5.21 -5.29
C SER A 139 -10.65 5.19 -6.78
N ASP A 140 -11.93 5.38 -7.11
CA ASP A 140 -12.37 5.58 -8.49
C ASP A 140 -11.96 6.97 -9.02
N ASP A 141 -11.94 7.97 -8.14
CA ASP A 141 -11.72 9.37 -8.52
C ASP A 141 -10.23 9.68 -8.83
N ASP A 142 -9.33 9.10 -8.04
CA ASP A 142 -7.87 9.35 -8.14
C ASP A 142 -7.11 8.19 -8.78
N GLU A 143 -7.82 7.16 -9.24
CA GLU A 143 -7.26 5.92 -9.82
C GLU A 143 -6.11 5.30 -8.98
N THR A 144 -6.21 5.46 -7.66
CA THR A 144 -5.16 5.07 -6.71
C THR A 144 -5.60 3.87 -5.89
N GLY A 145 -4.68 2.94 -5.60
CA GLY A 145 -4.97 1.78 -4.78
C GLY A 145 -3.80 1.35 -3.90
N ILE A 146 -4.12 0.78 -2.74
CA ILE A 146 -3.17 0.29 -1.74
C ILE A 146 -3.58 -1.10 -1.31
N VAL A 147 -2.63 -2.02 -1.30
CA VAL A 147 -2.76 -3.31 -0.63
C VAL A 147 -1.61 -3.46 0.34
N PHE A 148 -1.93 -3.67 1.61
CA PHE A 148 -0.98 -3.92 2.69
C PHE A 148 -1.24 -5.29 3.30
N ILE A 149 -0.19 -6.05 3.59
CA ILE A 149 -0.31 -7.34 4.28
C ILE A 149 0.94 -7.52 5.16
N THR A 150 0.73 -7.75 6.46
CA THR A 150 1.78 -8.17 7.38
C THR A 150 1.37 -9.39 8.19
N ASN A 151 2.32 -10.26 8.54
CA ASN A 151 2.06 -11.55 9.19
C ASN A 151 2.38 -11.58 10.69
N GLY A 152 2.45 -10.41 11.32
CA GLY A 152 2.65 -10.21 12.76
C GLY A 152 3.43 -8.93 13.08
N CYS A 153 3.24 -8.40 14.28
CA CYS A 153 4.07 -7.31 14.80
C CYS A 153 4.81 -7.75 16.07
N GLY A 154 6.13 -7.65 16.05
CA GLY A 154 6.99 -8.15 17.13
C GLY A 154 6.92 -7.35 18.42
N VAL A 155 6.48 -6.09 18.34
CA VAL A 155 6.27 -5.20 19.48
C VAL A 155 4.78 -5.09 19.85
N GLY A 156 3.90 -5.80 19.15
CA GLY A 156 2.45 -5.62 19.22
C GLY A 156 1.98 -4.48 18.34
N TYR A 157 0.67 -4.39 18.15
CA TYR A 157 0.05 -3.31 17.40
C TYR A 157 -0.39 -2.19 18.35
N THR A 158 -0.12 -0.95 17.95
CA THR A 158 -0.53 0.29 18.61
C THR A 158 -1.43 1.07 17.67
N THR A 159 -2.41 1.79 18.21
CA THR A 159 -3.27 2.69 17.44
C THR A 159 -2.92 4.12 17.84
N PRO A 160 -2.47 4.98 16.91
CA PRO A 160 -2.16 6.37 17.23
C PRO A 160 -3.47 7.15 17.47
N ALA A 161 -3.39 8.28 18.18
CA ALA A 161 -4.58 9.04 18.58
C ALA A 161 -5.38 9.63 17.41
N ASN A 162 -4.74 9.77 16.24
CA ASN A 162 -5.28 10.40 15.05
C ASN A 162 -5.67 9.41 13.94
N SER A 163 -5.83 8.12 14.26
CA SER A 163 -6.25 7.10 13.30
C SER A 163 -7.02 5.98 14.00
N ALA A 164 -7.97 5.37 13.29
CA ALA A 164 -8.60 4.11 13.71
C ALA A 164 -7.78 2.87 13.28
N TYR A 165 -6.78 3.04 12.42
CA TYR A 165 -5.86 1.98 12.00
C TYR A 165 -4.65 1.88 12.93
N TYR A 166 -3.98 0.74 12.94
CA TYR A 166 -2.70 0.59 13.64
C TYR A 166 -1.63 1.49 13.04
N GLU A 167 -0.64 1.81 13.87
CA GLU A 167 0.47 2.72 13.54
C GLU A 167 1.19 2.31 12.26
N VAL A 168 1.45 1.01 12.08
CA VAL A 168 2.08 0.48 10.86
C VAL A 168 1.21 0.67 9.60
N GLU A 169 -0.11 0.51 9.71
CA GLU A 169 -1.04 0.73 8.60
C GLU A 169 -1.04 2.22 8.23
N ALA A 170 -1.18 3.09 9.23
CA ALA A 170 -1.17 4.55 9.06
C ALA A 170 0.15 5.08 8.48
N GLU A 171 1.30 4.55 8.92
CA GLU A 171 2.62 4.90 8.37
C GLU A 171 2.75 4.50 6.91
N VAL A 172 2.29 3.30 6.53
CA VAL A 172 2.29 2.82 5.15
C VAL A 172 1.36 3.67 4.28
N PHE A 173 0.16 3.98 4.76
CA PHE A 173 -0.76 4.84 4.03
C PHE A 173 -0.18 6.23 3.83
N ASN A 174 0.41 6.84 4.85
CA ASN A 174 1.06 8.14 4.73
C ASN A 174 2.21 8.09 3.71
N ALA A 175 3.08 7.08 3.78
CA ALA A 175 4.16 6.92 2.81
C ALA A 175 3.62 6.81 1.37
N VAL A 176 2.57 6.03 1.15
CA VAL A 176 2.02 5.80 -0.20
C VAL A 176 1.23 7.01 -0.71
N CYS A 177 0.38 7.63 0.11
CA CYS A 177 -0.53 8.70 -0.33
C CYS A 177 0.14 10.08 -0.34
N THR A 178 1.10 10.35 0.54
CA THR A 178 1.65 11.70 0.75
C THR A 178 3.14 11.83 0.42
N GLN A 179 3.88 10.73 0.31
CA GLN A 179 5.33 10.77 0.04
C GLN A 179 5.65 10.26 -1.37
N LEU A 180 5.23 9.03 -1.71
CA LEU A 180 5.53 8.41 -3.02
C LEU A 180 5.13 9.25 -4.25
N PRO A 181 3.98 9.94 -4.30
CA PRO A 181 3.60 10.75 -5.45
C PRO A 181 4.54 11.94 -5.64
N PHE A 182 5.10 12.47 -4.55
CA PHE A 182 5.91 13.68 -4.51
C PHE A 182 7.42 13.41 -4.50
N LEU A 183 7.85 12.15 -4.52
CA LEU A 183 9.25 11.78 -4.74
C LEU A 183 9.81 12.21 -6.12
N GLU A 184 9.00 12.90 -6.94
CA GLU A 184 9.34 13.43 -8.26
C GLU A 184 9.12 14.95 -8.46
N VAL A 185 8.43 15.68 -7.56
CA VAL A 185 8.06 17.10 -7.84
C VAL A 185 8.05 17.96 -6.58
N THR A 186 8.53 19.21 -6.68
CA THR A 186 8.34 20.22 -5.64
C THR A 186 6.83 20.36 -5.37
N PRO A 187 6.37 20.29 -4.11
CA PRO A 187 4.94 20.31 -3.81
C PRO A 187 4.30 21.60 -4.37
N PRO A 188 3.10 21.53 -4.97
CA PRO A 188 2.33 22.73 -5.22
C PRO A 188 2.13 23.45 -3.88
N VAL A 189 2.35 24.76 -3.87
CA VAL A 189 2.24 25.59 -2.68
C VAL A 189 0.83 25.45 -2.09
N GLY A 190 0.69 24.67 -1.02
CA GLY A 190 -0.59 24.46 -0.33
C GLY A 190 -0.65 23.20 0.55
N ILE A 191 -0.59 23.44 1.87
CA ILE A 191 -0.85 22.59 3.05
C ILE A 191 0.01 21.33 3.25
N VAL A 192 0.90 21.45 4.25
CA VAL A 192 1.75 20.40 4.84
C VAL A 192 1.10 19.89 6.13
N PRO A 193 1.06 18.57 6.37
CA PRO A 193 1.05 18.00 7.72
C PRO A 193 2.43 17.40 8.06
N ASP A 194 2.97 17.89 9.16
CA ASP A 194 4.19 17.56 9.93
C ASP A 194 5.13 16.42 9.47
N ALA A 195 5.63 16.51 8.24
CA ALA A 195 6.97 16.07 7.86
C ALA A 195 7.45 16.86 6.65
N ALA A 196 7.60 18.17 6.82
CA ALA A 196 8.58 18.93 6.06
C ALA A 196 10.00 18.46 6.44
N GLN A 197 10.31 17.18 6.21
CA GLN A 197 11.66 16.64 6.29
C GLN A 197 12.22 16.65 4.86
N ASN A 198 12.99 17.70 4.63
CA ASN A 198 13.97 17.87 3.55
C ASN A 198 13.49 18.49 2.23
N ASN A 199 12.93 19.69 2.34
CA ASN A 199 13.36 20.78 1.46
C ASN A 199 14.80 21.19 1.82
N ASN A 200 15.78 20.31 1.62
CA ASN A 200 17.19 20.70 1.68
C ASN A 200 17.69 20.91 0.25
N SER A 201 17.78 22.18 -0.13
CA SER A 201 18.62 22.78 -1.16
C SER A 201 19.05 21.86 -2.32
N THR A 202 18.58 22.16 -3.54
CA THR A 202 19.12 21.97 -4.91
C THR A 202 20.56 21.46 -5.17
N LYS A 203 21.13 20.65 -4.29
CA LYS A 203 22.51 20.17 -4.30
C LYS A 203 22.64 18.78 -4.93
N LEU A 204 21.53 18.08 -5.13
CA LEU A 204 21.45 16.84 -5.88
C LEU A 204 20.34 17.01 -6.91
N THR A 205 20.62 16.69 -8.17
CA THR A 205 19.62 16.75 -9.24
C THR A 205 19.59 15.43 -9.99
N VAL A 206 18.39 15.03 -10.41
CA VAL A 206 18.19 13.89 -11.32
C VAL A 206 17.47 14.38 -12.56
N GLN A 207 18.03 14.09 -13.72
CA GLN A 207 17.44 14.38 -15.02
C GLN A 207 17.14 13.07 -15.75
N HIS A 208 15.90 12.94 -16.24
CA HIS A 208 15.49 11.80 -17.05
C HIS A 208 16.06 11.91 -18.46
N LEU A 209 16.71 10.83 -18.92
CA LEU A 209 17.21 10.66 -20.28
C LEU A 209 16.52 9.45 -20.93
N PRO A 210 16.46 9.35 -22.27
CA PRO A 210 15.80 8.24 -22.95
C PRO A 210 16.28 6.83 -22.57
N ASN A 211 17.54 6.68 -22.14
CA ASN A 211 18.13 5.38 -21.77
C ASN A 211 18.86 5.45 -20.41
N GLY A 212 18.44 6.34 -19.53
CA GLY A 212 19.05 6.42 -18.21
C GLY A 212 18.60 7.62 -17.39
N TRP A 213 19.19 7.73 -16.21
CA TRP A 213 18.99 8.86 -15.32
C TRP A 213 20.33 9.52 -15.04
N GLN A 214 20.44 10.82 -15.34
CA GLN A 214 21.63 11.61 -15.05
C GLN A 214 21.52 12.15 -13.63
N VAL A 215 22.46 11.77 -12.77
CA VAL A 215 22.51 12.19 -11.37
C VAL A 215 23.70 13.13 -11.21
N SER A 216 23.47 14.31 -10.65
CA SER A 216 24.51 15.31 -10.40
C SER A 216 24.64 15.62 -8.92
N ASN A 217 25.88 15.68 -8.42
CA ASN A 217 26.20 16.03 -7.04
C ASN A 217 26.86 17.41 -6.96
N LEU A 218 26.12 18.39 -6.49
CA LEU A 218 26.57 19.74 -6.13
C LEU A 218 26.76 19.90 -4.61
N SER A 219 26.55 18.84 -3.82
CA SER A 219 26.83 18.84 -2.39
C SER A 219 28.34 18.80 -2.13
N ALA A 220 28.79 19.40 -1.02
CA ALA A 220 30.22 19.48 -0.68
C ALA A 220 30.86 18.12 -0.35
N GLN A 221 30.05 17.07 -0.14
CA GLN A 221 30.50 15.74 0.24
C GLN A 221 30.27 14.74 -0.90
N PRO A 222 31.06 13.66 -0.98
CA PRO A 222 30.72 12.54 -1.84
C PRO A 222 29.37 11.94 -1.46
N VAL A 223 28.59 11.54 -2.47
CA VAL A 223 27.27 10.92 -2.30
C VAL A 223 27.30 9.50 -2.83
N LEU A 224 26.90 8.53 -2.01
CA LEU A 224 26.63 7.18 -2.46
C LEU A 224 25.20 7.13 -3.02
N ALA A 225 25.08 6.85 -4.31
CA ALA A 225 23.83 6.60 -4.99
C ALA A 225 23.58 5.08 -5.07
N VAL A 226 22.42 4.63 -4.61
CA VAL A 226 21.97 3.23 -4.66
C VAL A 226 20.59 3.19 -5.30
N LEU A 227 20.48 2.54 -6.45
CA LEU A 227 19.21 2.25 -7.10
C LEU A 227 18.65 0.95 -6.52
N LEU A 228 17.43 1.02 -6.02
CA LEU A 228 16.67 -0.11 -5.53
C LEU A 228 15.47 -0.35 -6.46
N ASP A 229 15.17 -1.61 -6.75
CA ASP A 229 13.85 -1.98 -7.24
C ASP A 229 12.82 -1.91 -6.10
N LEU A 230 11.53 -2.07 -6.41
CA LEU A 230 10.47 -2.05 -5.40
C LEU A 230 10.53 -3.22 -4.39
N ASN A 231 11.31 -4.26 -4.66
CA ASN A 231 11.56 -5.35 -3.69
C ASN A 231 12.73 -5.01 -2.75
N GLY A 232 13.32 -3.81 -2.87
CA GLY A 232 14.48 -3.39 -2.09
C GLY A 232 15.80 -4.02 -2.56
N LYS A 233 15.83 -4.67 -3.73
CA LYS A 233 17.05 -5.23 -4.29
C LYS A 233 17.84 -4.13 -5.00
N THR A 234 19.15 -4.08 -4.75
CA THR A 234 20.05 -3.16 -5.45
C THR A 234 20.11 -3.51 -6.94
N ALA A 235 19.64 -2.59 -7.77
CA ALA A 235 19.72 -2.63 -9.23
C ALA A 235 20.97 -1.91 -9.76
N GLY A 236 21.61 -1.07 -8.94
CA GLY A 236 22.89 -0.42 -9.26
C GLY A 236 23.37 0.48 -8.13
N SER A 237 24.66 0.81 -8.13
CA SER A 237 25.20 1.80 -7.19
C SER A 237 26.47 2.46 -7.71
N PHE A 238 26.69 3.71 -7.32
CA PHE A 238 27.94 4.42 -7.57
C PHE A 238 28.14 5.57 -6.59
N THR A 239 29.39 6.04 -6.46
CA THR A 239 29.73 7.19 -5.62
C THR A 239 30.01 8.40 -6.51
N LEU A 240 29.31 9.51 -6.27
CA LEU A 240 29.56 10.79 -6.94
C LEU A 240 30.41 11.69 -6.05
N ALA A 241 31.56 12.13 -6.56
CA ALA A 241 32.33 13.21 -5.93
C ALA A 241 31.60 14.57 -6.04
N HIS A 242 32.02 15.56 -5.25
CA HIS A 242 31.53 16.93 -5.37
C HIS A 242 31.75 17.47 -6.79
N GLY A 243 30.73 18.12 -7.35
CA GLY A 243 30.74 18.71 -8.70
C GLY A 243 30.65 17.69 -9.83
N SER A 244 30.52 16.39 -9.51
CA SER A 244 30.48 15.33 -10.53
C SER A 244 29.06 15.01 -10.97
N THR A 245 28.96 14.43 -12.16
CA THR A 245 27.72 13.94 -12.76
C THR A 245 27.96 12.56 -13.32
N GLN A 246 27.00 11.67 -13.15
CA GLN A 246 27.05 10.32 -13.67
C GLN A 246 25.70 9.91 -14.26
N ILE A 247 25.76 9.16 -15.37
CA ILE A 247 24.57 8.60 -16.00
C ILE A 247 24.41 7.16 -15.53
N MET A 248 23.27 6.87 -14.92
CA MET A 248 22.82 5.53 -14.62
C MET A 248 22.09 4.97 -15.84
N ASN A 249 22.72 4.00 -16.53
CA ASN A 249 22.10 3.33 -17.66
C ASN A 249 20.95 2.44 -17.16
N ASN A 250 19.75 2.61 -17.73
CA ASN A 250 18.57 1.84 -17.36
C ASN A 250 18.11 0.85 -18.45
N LYS A 251 18.88 0.69 -19.52
CA LYS A 251 18.48 -0.10 -20.71
C LYS A 251 18.17 -1.55 -20.37
N GLU A 252 18.98 -2.18 -19.54
CA GLU A 252 18.84 -3.58 -19.13
C GLU A 252 17.86 -3.78 -17.94
N LEU A 253 17.32 -2.70 -17.37
CA LEU A 253 16.35 -2.77 -16.28
C LEU A 253 14.94 -3.06 -16.83
N PRO A 254 14.09 -3.84 -16.16
CA PRO A 254 12.67 -3.93 -16.52
C PRO A 254 11.96 -2.57 -16.43
N GLU A 255 10.90 -2.38 -17.22
CA GLU A 255 9.94 -1.28 -17.01
C GLU A 255 9.38 -1.33 -15.59
N GLY A 256 9.18 -0.15 -14.98
CA GLY A 256 8.68 -0.05 -13.62
C GLY A 256 9.26 1.10 -12.81
N ILE A 257 8.96 1.06 -11.51
CA ILE A 257 9.38 2.08 -10.54
C ILE A 257 10.65 1.61 -9.82
N TYR A 258 11.57 2.54 -9.61
CA TYR A 258 12.79 2.36 -8.85
C TYR A 258 12.93 3.49 -7.82
N LEU A 259 13.67 3.20 -6.75
CA LEU A 259 14.00 4.17 -5.70
C LEU A 259 15.51 4.43 -5.72
N LEU A 260 15.90 5.68 -5.96
CA LEU A 260 17.28 6.12 -5.90
C LEU A 260 17.57 6.71 -4.51
N ASN A 261 18.25 5.93 -3.68
CA ASN A 261 18.75 6.38 -2.40
C ASN A 261 20.08 7.09 -2.57
N LEU A 262 20.14 8.35 -2.18
CA LEU A 262 21.31 9.22 -2.19
C LEU A 262 21.75 9.44 -0.75
N LYS A 263 22.92 8.93 -0.38
CA LYS A 263 23.47 9.04 0.97
C LYS A 263 24.70 9.95 0.99
N ALA A 264 24.58 11.09 1.68
CA ALA A 264 25.68 12.02 1.95
C ALA A 264 25.92 12.07 3.46
N ALA A 265 27.01 11.44 3.94
CA ALA A 265 27.24 11.24 5.37
C ALA A 265 26.03 10.58 6.07
N GLU A 266 25.39 11.26 7.03
CA GLU A 266 24.21 10.78 7.77
C GLU A 266 22.87 11.17 7.10
N GLN A 267 22.89 11.98 6.05
CA GLN A 267 21.67 12.39 5.35
C GLN A 267 21.36 11.40 4.22
N ILE A 268 20.09 10.98 4.15
CA ILE A 268 19.55 10.15 3.08
C ILE A 268 18.44 10.92 2.38
N THR A 269 18.50 10.97 1.06
CA THR A 269 17.42 11.45 0.19
C THR A 269 17.00 10.31 -0.72
N CYS A 270 15.71 10.13 -0.91
CA CYS A 270 15.17 9.13 -1.84
C CYS A 270 14.47 9.83 -2.99
N VAL A 271 14.71 9.37 -4.22
CA VAL A 271 14.08 9.89 -5.44
C VAL A 271 13.39 8.74 -6.16
N LYS A 272 12.13 8.91 -6.53
CA LYS A 272 11.40 7.92 -7.34
C LYS A 272 11.79 8.10 -8.79
N LEU A 273 12.08 7.00 -9.47
CA LEU A 273 12.44 6.98 -10.88
C LEU A 273 11.55 5.99 -11.61
N VAL A 274 10.92 6.44 -12.69
CA VAL A 274 10.12 5.57 -13.56
C VAL A 274 10.91 5.25 -14.83
N LYS A 275 10.97 3.97 -15.15
CA LYS A 275 11.33 3.47 -16.49
C LYS A 275 10.03 3.11 -17.21
N PHE A 276 9.73 3.88 -18.25
CA PHE A 276 8.70 3.56 -19.24
C PHE A 276 9.23 2.61 -20.30
#